data_AF-A0A2Z2NN66-F1
#
_entry.id   AF-A0A2Z2NN66-F1
#
_cell.length_a   1.000
_cell.length_b   1.000
_cell.length_c   1.000
_cell.angle_alpha   90.00
_cell.angle_beta   90.00
_cell.angle_gamma   90.00
#
_symmetry.space_group_name_H-M   'P 1'
#
loop_
_entity.id
_entity.type
_entity.pdbx_description
1 polymer ?
#
loop_
_entity_poly.entity_id
_entity_poly.type
_entity_poly.pdbx_seq_one_letter_code
_entity_poly.pdbx_strand_id
1 'polypeptide(L)'
;MGVNCTTEAEQCLNDAGYSESSSARLFQCARCYAQTMICRCCDRGNRYCSNCTIPAHKEARQRAAKRYQQSLQGRSKHADRQRRYRARQRVLAVKVTHQGSSETIDVVAVAKKPLATPLRQKRTEHYSNFTIVCDYCEGICSQFLRSDFLSLTDRSRQH
;
A
#
# COMPACT_ATOMS: atom_id res chain seq x y z
N MET A 1 -4.31 -8.58 -4.80
CA MET A 1 -3.04 -8.45 -5.55
C MET A 1 -2.23 -7.39 -4.84
N GLY A 2 -1.60 -7.78 -3.74
CA GLY A 2 -0.61 -6.96 -3.07
C GLY A 2 0.62 -6.97 -3.95
N VAL A 3 1.16 -5.80 -4.26
CA VAL A 3 2.51 -5.68 -4.79
C VAL A 3 3.44 -6.11 -3.65
N ASN A 4 3.78 -7.39 -3.64
CA ASN A 4 4.87 -7.91 -2.82
C ASN A 4 6.15 -7.29 -3.39
N CYS A 5 6.54 -6.14 -2.83
CA CYS A 5 7.76 -5.43 -3.12
C CYS A 5 8.94 -6.08 -2.37
N THR A 6 9.05 -7.40 -2.41
CA THR A 6 10.10 -8.15 -1.69
C THR A 6 11.21 -8.62 -2.60
N THR A 7 11.08 -8.48 -3.93
CA THR A 7 12.12 -8.91 -4.89
C THR A 7 12.80 -7.75 -5.63
N GLU A 8 12.36 -6.50 -5.45
CA GLU A 8 13.04 -5.30 -6.00
C GLU A 8 13.89 -4.56 -4.94
N ALA A 9 13.76 -4.92 -3.65
CA ALA A 9 14.49 -4.27 -2.57
C ALA A 9 16.01 -4.58 -2.63
N GLU A 10 16.38 -5.78 -3.05
CA GLU A 10 17.79 -6.19 -3.19
C GLU A 10 18.49 -5.54 -4.40
N GLN A 11 17.74 -5.12 -5.43
CA GLN A 11 18.30 -4.44 -6.60
C GLN A 11 18.73 -3.00 -6.31
N CYS A 12 18.29 -2.38 -5.21
CA CYS A 12 18.75 -1.04 -4.84
C CYS A 12 20.10 -1.03 -4.10
N LEU A 13 20.58 -2.19 -3.61
CA LEU A 13 21.80 -2.29 -2.81
C LEU A 13 23.04 -2.71 -3.63
N ASN A 14 22.86 -3.28 -4.83
CA ASN A 14 23.92 -4.03 -5.53
C ASN A 14 24.50 -3.37 -6.80
N ASP A 15 24.03 -2.19 -7.23
CA ASP A 15 24.53 -1.52 -8.44
C ASP A 15 25.62 -0.45 -8.16
N ALA A 16 26.47 -0.64 -7.15
CA ALA A 16 27.46 0.36 -6.74
C ALA A 16 28.91 -0.15 -6.82
N GLY A 17 29.34 -0.57 -8.02
CA GLY A 17 30.71 -0.30 -8.44
C GLY A 17 30.83 1.20 -8.73
N TYR A 18 31.10 2.01 -7.70
CA TYR A 18 31.32 3.47 -7.78
C TYR A 18 30.40 4.21 -8.79
N SER A 19 29.11 4.29 -8.47
CA SER A 19 28.18 5.14 -9.23
C SER A 19 27.26 5.92 -8.28
N GLU A 20 27.06 7.18 -8.60
CA GLU A 20 26.42 8.25 -7.84
C GLU A 20 25.12 7.80 -7.13
N SER A 21 25.08 7.88 -5.79
CA SER A 21 23.89 7.50 -5.00
C SER A 21 22.64 8.21 -5.54
N SER A 22 21.53 7.47 -5.72
CA SER A 22 20.32 8.05 -6.31
C SER A 22 19.82 9.27 -5.51
N SER A 23 19.38 10.33 -6.20
CA SER A 23 18.83 11.50 -5.52
C SER A 23 17.56 11.17 -4.74
N ALA A 24 17.31 11.92 -3.66
CA ALA A 24 16.07 11.83 -2.88
C ALA A 24 15.18 13.06 -3.11
N ARG A 25 13.87 12.88 -3.02
CA ARG A 25 12.90 13.98 -2.90
C ARG A 25 12.45 14.09 -1.46
N LEU A 26 12.50 15.30 -0.90
CA LEU A 26 11.81 15.63 0.34
C LEU A 26 10.39 16.08 0.00
N PHE A 27 9.39 15.50 0.65
CA PHE A 27 8.01 15.93 0.47
C PHE A 27 7.20 15.88 1.76
N GLN A 28 6.10 16.61 1.76
CA GLN A 28 5.15 16.62 2.84
C GLN A 28 4.04 15.59 2.57
N CYS A 29 3.86 14.62 3.47
CA CYS A 29 2.76 13.68 3.35
C CYS A 29 1.41 14.42 3.34
N ALA A 30 0.61 14.22 2.28
CA ALA A 30 -0.69 14.88 2.08
C ALA A 30 -1.80 14.44 3.07
N ARG A 31 -1.47 13.63 4.09
CA ARG A 31 -2.41 13.18 5.13
C ARG A 31 -1.98 13.60 6.52
N CYS A 32 -0.75 13.23 6.91
CA CYS A 32 -0.26 13.47 8.26
C CYS A 32 0.73 14.65 8.35
N TYR A 33 1.10 15.27 7.23
CA TYR A 33 2.10 16.32 7.18
C TYR A 33 3.42 15.93 7.89
N ALA A 34 3.82 14.66 7.80
CA ALA A 34 5.20 14.25 8.09
C ALA A 34 6.10 14.57 6.89
N GLN A 35 7.29 15.10 7.15
CA GLN A 35 8.34 15.22 6.14
C GLN A 35 8.86 13.83 5.81
N THR A 36 9.03 13.53 4.52
CA THR A 36 9.40 12.20 4.05
C THR A 36 10.43 12.30 2.94
N MET A 37 11.50 11.52 3.06
CA MET A 37 12.57 11.35 2.09
C MET A 37 12.30 10.12 1.24
N ILE A 38 12.36 10.26 -0.10
CA ILE A 38 12.13 9.14 -1.01
C ILE A 38 13.14 9.11 -2.14
N CYS A 39 13.82 7.98 -2.33
CA CYS A 39 14.78 7.79 -3.42
C CYS A 39 14.07 7.78 -4.78
N ARG A 40 14.84 7.90 -5.86
CA ARG A 40 14.29 7.84 -7.22
C ARG A 40 13.52 6.54 -7.50
N CYS A 41 14.04 5.40 -7.06
CA CYS A 41 13.45 4.09 -7.33
C CYS A 41 12.09 3.90 -6.63
N CYS A 42 11.95 4.41 -5.41
CA CYS A 42 10.69 4.35 -4.66
C CYS A 42 9.70 5.45 -5.07
N ASP A 43 10.17 6.53 -5.70
CA ASP A 43 9.36 7.69 -6.04
C ASP A 43 8.54 7.48 -7.32
N ARG A 44 7.47 6.69 -7.18
CA ARG A 44 6.44 6.48 -8.22
C ARG A 44 5.34 7.56 -8.18
N GLY A 45 5.72 8.80 -7.85
CA GLY A 45 4.76 9.90 -7.64
C GLY A 45 4.07 9.85 -6.27
N ASN A 46 4.78 9.37 -5.24
CA ASN A 46 4.21 9.20 -3.91
C ASN A 46 3.86 10.56 -3.28
N ARG A 47 2.64 10.64 -2.75
CA ARG A 47 2.10 11.81 -2.02
C ARG A 47 1.86 11.55 -0.53
N TYR A 48 1.97 10.30 -0.10
CA TYR A 48 1.75 9.87 1.27
C TYR A 48 2.99 9.14 1.75
N CYS A 49 3.40 9.31 3.02
CA CYS A 49 4.46 8.51 3.62
C CYS A 49 4.09 7.01 3.68
N SER A 50 5.06 6.15 3.95
CA SER A 50 4.89 4.69 4.06
C SER A 50 3.69 4.29 4.95
N ASN A 51 3.55 4.94 6.11
CA ASN A 51 2.45 4.70 7.05
C ASN A 51 1.06 5.12 6.52
N CYS A 52 0.99 6.20 5.75
CA CYS A 52 -0.27 6.74 5.24
C CYS A 52 -0.69 6.16 3.87
N THR A 53 0.22 5.45 3.20
CA THR A 53 0.01 4.90 1.86
C THR A 53 -1.11 3.85 1.85
N ILE A 54 -1.04 2.86 2.76
CA ILE A 54 -2.04 1.79 2.88
C ILE A 54 -3.47 2.32 3.10
N PRO A 55 -3.75 3.16 4.11
CA PRO A 55 -5.10 3.67 4.33
C PRO A 55 -5.58 4.56 3.17
N ALA A 56 -4.71 5.41 2.59
CA ALA A 56 -5.07 6.23 1.44
C ALA A 56 -5.46 5.39 0.22
N HIS A 57 -4.72 4.32 -0.09
CA HIS A 57 -5.08 3.39 -1.16
C HIS A 57 -6.41 2.68 -0.89
N LYS A 58 -6.67 2.27 0.36
CA LYS A 58 -7.94 1.64 0.75
C LYS A 58 -9.12 2.58 0.48
N GLU A 59 -9.03 3.83 0.93
CA GLU A 59 -10.08 4.83 0.73
C GLU A 59 -10.29 5.17 -0.76
N ALA A 60 -9.20 5.31 -1.52
CA ALA A 60 -9.27 5.54 -2.97
C ALA A 60 -9.96 4.39 -3.69
N ARG A 61 -9.62 3.14 -3.33
CA ARG A 61 -10.26 1.93 -3.87
C ARG A 61 -11.74 1.87 -3.52
N GLN A 62 -12.10 2.19 -2.28
CA GLN A 62 -13.50 2.24 -1.84
C GLN A 62 -14.29 3.31 -2.60
N ARG A 63 -13.73 4.52 -2.78
CA ARG A 63 -14.35 5.59 -3.57
C ARG A 63 -14.53 5.19 -5.04
N ALA A 64 -13.52 4.57 -5.66
CA ALA A 64 -13.61 4.07 -7.02
C ALA A 64 -14.66 2.95 -7.15
N ALA A 65 -14.68 2.01 -6.20
CA ALA A 65 -15.67 0.93 -6.17
C ALA A 65 -17.10 1.48 -6.01
N LYS A 66 -17.33 2.46 -5.12
CA LYS A 66 -18.63 3.11 -4.94
C LYS A 66 -19.11 3.77 -6.23
N ARG A 67 -18.25 4.54 -6.89
CA ARG A 67 -18.57 5.16 -8.19
C ARG A 67 -18.90 4.12 -9.26
N TYR A 68 -18.09 3.08 -9.36
CA TYR A 68 -18.33 2.00 -10.34
C TYR A 68 -19.64 1.26 -10.05
N GLN A 69 -19.94 0.93 -8.80
CA GLN A 69 -21.20 0.27 -8.41
C GLN A 69 -22.43 1.14 -8.74
N GLN A 70 -22.30 2.46 -8.64
CA GLN A 70 -23.35 3.42 -9.01
C GLN A 70 -23.45 3.65 -10.53
N SER A 71 -22.51 3.17 -11.34
CA SER A 71 -22.58 3.28 -12.81
C SER A 71 -23.59 2.30 -13.42
N LEU A 72 -24.12 2.63 -14.61
CA LEU A 72 -25.02 1.73 -15.35
C LEU A 72 -24.36 0.38 -15.63
N GLN A 73 -23.11 0.39 -16.11
CA GLN A 73 -22.35 -0.82 -16.40
C GLN A 73 -22.12 -1.67 -15.14
N GLY A 74 -21.80 -1.02 -14.01
CA GLY A 74 -21.63 -1.68 -12.73
C GLY A 74 -22.92 -2.37 -12.25
N ARG A 75 -24.06 -1.68 -12.34
CA ARG A 75 -25.38 -2.25 -11.98
C ARG A 75 -25.75 -3.45 -12.86
N SER A 76 -25.57 -3.34 -14.18
CA SER A 76 -25.84 -4.45 -15.11
C SER A 76 -25.00 -5.69 -14.78
N LYS A 77 -23.68 -5.52 -14.62
CA LYS A 77 -22.78 -6.63 -14.24
C LYS A 77 -23.11 -7.20 -12.86
N HIS A 78 -23.59 -6.38 -11.93
CA HIS A 78 -24.07 -6.86 -10.64
C HIS A 78 -25.33 -7.71 -10.79
N ALA A 79 -26.31 -7.28 -11.58
CA ALA A 79 -27.52 -8.05 -11.86
C ALA A 79 -27.20 -9.41 -12.50
N ASP A 80 -26.27 -9.45 -13.47
CA ASP A 80 -25.83 -10.70 -14.09
C ASP A 80 -25.12 -11.62 -13.10
N ARG A 81 -24.28 -11.06 -12.22
CA ARG A 81 -23.63 -11.83 -11.15
C ARG A 81 -24.66 -12.45 -10.22
N GLN A 82 -25.67 -11.68 -9.80
CA GLN A 82 -26.74 -12.15 -8.93
C GLN A 82 -27.60 -13.22 -9.61
N ARG A 83 -27.92 -13.05 -10.89
CA ARG A 83 -28.61 -14.08 -11.71
C ARG A 83 -27.84 -15.40 -11.68
N ARG A 84 -26.53 -15.36 -11.97
CA ARG A 84 -25.66 -16.55 -11.94
C ARG A 84 -25.56 -17.17 -10.54
N TYR A 85 -25.45 -16.35 -9.50
CA TYR A 85 -25.41 -16.84 -8.12
C TYR A 85 -26.70 -17.58 -7.74
N ARG A 86 -27.87 -16.99 -8.03
CA ARG A 86 -29.18 -17.62 -7.80
C ARG A 86 -29.33 -18.93 -8.58
N ALA A 87 -28.86 -18.97 -9.83
CA ALA A 87 -28.86 -20.20 -10.63
C ALA A 87 -28.03 -21.31 -9.96
N ARG A 88 -26.81 -21.01 -9.49
CA ARG A 88 -25.99 -21.98 -8.74
C ARG A 88 -26.66 -22.44 -7.45
N GLN A 89 -27.25 -21.51 -6.69
CA GLN A 89 -27.96 -21.86 -5.45
C GLN A 89 -29.15 -22.78 -5.70
N ARG A 90 -29.92 -22.59 -6.77
CA ARG A 90 -31.01 -23.51 -7.13
C ARG A 90 -30.51 -24.92 -7.44
N VAL A 91 -29.42 -25.04 -8.20
CA VAL A 91 -28.80 -26.35 -8.50
C VAL A 91 -28.28 -27.03 -7.24
N LEU A 92 -27.67 -26.28 -6.32
CA LEU A 92 -27.16 -26.82 -5.06
C LEU A 92 -28.28 -27.18 -4.07
N ALA A 93 -29.32 -26.36 -3.96
CA ALA A 93 -30.47 -26.61 -3.08
C ALA A 93 -31.21 -27.91 -3.45
N VAL A 94 -31.29 -28.22 -4.75
CA VAL A 94 -31.84 -29.51 -5.23
C VAL A 94 -30.91 -30.69 -4.88
N LYS A 95 -29.63 -30.44 -4.62
CA LYS A 95 -28.60 -31.46 -4.32
C LYS A 95 -28.24 -31.58 -2.83
N VAL A 96 -29.00 -30.96 -1.91
CA VAL A 96 -28.76 -31.13 -0.47
C VAL A 96 -29.47 -32.39 0.01
N THR A 97 -28.74 -33.51 0.03
CA THR A 97 -29.05 -34.66 0.87
C THR A 97 -28.81 -34.26 2.32
N HIS A 98 -29.82 -34.42 3.18
CA HIS A 98 -29.73 -34.22 4.64
C HIS A 98 -28.52 -34.98 5.20
N GLN A 99 -27.48 -34.24 5.60
CA GLN A 99 -26.45 -34.77 6.49
C GLN A 99 -26.86 -34.32 7.90
N GLY A 100 -27.23 -35.29 8.74
CA GLY A 100 -27.63 -35.09 10.13
C GLY A 100 -26.52 -34.47 10.99
N SER A 101 -26.92 -33.88 12.10
CA SER A 101 -26.03 -33.23 13.07
C SER A 101 -25.19 -34.23 13.86
N SER A 102 -23.94 -33.90 14.15
CA SER A 102 -23.35 -34.21 15.46
C SER A 102 -22.17 -33.29 15.81
N GLU A 103 -22.27 -32.78 17.03
CA GLU A 103 -21.23 -32.31 17.97
C GLU A 103 -20.71 -30.87 17.88
N THR A 104 -20.86 -30.23 19.04
CA THR A 104 -20.37 -28.92 19.45
C THR A 104 -18.85 -28.92 19.56
N ILE A 105 -18.20 -27.97 18.88
CA ILE A 105 -16.77 -27.72 19.01
C ILE A 105 -16.58 -26.65 20.09
N ASP A 106 -15.96 -27.01 21.21
CA ASP A 106 -15.51 -26.06 22.22
C ASP A 106 -14.30 -25.28 21.69
N VAL A 107 -14.40 -23.95 21.67
CA VAL A 107 -13.33 -23.05 21.24
C VAL A 107 -12.55 -22.58 22.46
N VAL A 108 -11.32 -23.08 22.62
CA VAL A 108 -10.38 -22.58 23.64
C VAL A 108 -9.81 -21.22 23.20
N ALA A 109 -9.94 -20.22 24.07
CA ALA A 109 -9.37 -18.90 23.84
C ALA A 109 -7.84 -18.90 24.03
N VAL A 110 -7.09 -18.53 22.99
CA VAL A 110 -5.65 -18.27 23.07
C VAL A 110 -5.42 -16.80 23.43
N ALA A 111 -4.73 -16.56 24.55
CA ALA A 111 -4.36 -15.22 25.00
C ALA A 111 -3.37 -14.56 24.02
N LYS A 112 -3.65 -13.30 23.63
CA LYS A 112 -2.74 -12.48 22.82
C LYS A 112 -1.67 -11.87 23.73
N LYS A 113 -0.38 -12.11 23.41
CA LYS A 113 0.73 -11.32 23.98
C LYS A 113 0.55 -9.85 23.56
N PRO A 114 0.78 -8.88 24.47
CA PRO A 114 0.74 -7.47 24.10
C PRO A 114 1.84 -7.16 23.09
N LEU A 115 1.46 -6.51 22.00
CA LEU A 115 2.39 -5.93 21.04
C LEU A 115 3.00 -4.69 21.70
N ALA A 116 4.29 -4.76 22.02
CA ALA A 116 5.02 -3.59 22.49
C ALA A 116 5.00 -2.52 21.37
N THR A 117 4.34 -1.39 21.65
CA THR A 117 4.50 -0.17 20.86
C THR A 117 5.95 0.28 20.97
N PRO A 118 6.71 0.46 19.88
CA PRO A 118 7.96 1.18 19.97
C PRO A 118 7.63 2.61 20.40
N LEU A 119 8.13 2.99 21.57
CA LEU A 119 8.16 4.40 21.97
C LEU A 119 8.96 5.15 20.91
N ARG A 120 8.31 6.16 20.35
CA ARG A 120 8.90 7.16 19.47
C ARG A 120 10.06 7.81 20.21
N GLN A 121 11.27 7.30 20.00
CA GLN A 121 12.47 7.89 20.55
C GLN A 121 12.65 9.28 19.94
N LYS A 122 12.72 10.29 20.82
CA LYS A 122 13.17 11.63 20.47
C LYS A 122 14.60 11.49 19.97
N ARG A 123 14.84 11.77 18.68
CA ARG A 123 16.20 11.86 18.16
C ARG A 123 16.84 13.11 18.75
N THR A 124 17.85 12.87 19.57
CA THR A 124 18.85 13.84 19.99
C THR A 124 19.64 14.32 18.78
N GLU A 125 19.92 15.61 18.77
CA GLU A 125 20.67 16.33 17.76
C GLU A 125 22.11 15.82 17.67
N HIS A 126 22.52 15.37 16.49
CA HIS A 126 23.94 15.18 16.15
C HIS A 126 24.17 15.70 14.73
N TYR A 127 24.75 16.90 14.63
CA TYR A 127 25.29 17.47 13.41
C TYR A 127 26.63 16.79 13.09
N SER A 128 26.60 15.65 12.43
CA SER A 128 27.75 15.14 11.67
C SER A 128 27.28 14.13 10.61
N ASN A 129 27.56 14.46 9.34
CA ASN A 129 27.22 13.72 8.12
C ASN A 129 25.71 13.56 7.86
N PHE A 130 25.14 14.43 7.01
CA PHE A 130 23.76 14.33 6.51
C PHE A 130 23.60 13.14 5.54
N THR A 131 23.69 11.92 6.05
CA THR A 131 23.34 10.72 5.26
C THR A 131 21.84 10.75 5.03
N ILE A 132 21.45 11.04 3.79
CA ILE A 132 20.06 11.04 3.38
C ILE A 132 19.65 9.60 3.11
N VAL A 133 18.55 9.17 3.72
CA VAL A 133 18.06 7.80 3.61
C VAL A 133 16.61 7.82 3.12
N CYS A 134 16.23 6.84 2.30
CA CYS A 134 14.86 6.67 1.86
C CYS A 134 13.97 6.11 2.98
N ASP A 135 12.85 6.74 3.28
CA ASP A 135 11.90 6.29 4.31
C ASP A 135 11.08 5.04 3.91
N TYR A 136 11.35 4.46 2.72
CA TYR A 136 10.66 3.28 2.19
C TYR A 136 11.56 2.06 2.09
N CYS A 137 12.76 2.23 1.54
CA CYS A 137 13.72 1.14 1.33
C CYS A 137 14.97 1.24 2.19
N GLU A 138 15.10 2.31 2.99
CA GLU A 138 16.25 2.56 3.86
C GLU A 138 17.60 2.68 3.14
N GLY A 139 17.59 2.76 1.80
CA GLY A 139 18.77 2.98 0.98
C GLY A 139 19.33 4.40 1.13
N ILE A 140 20.66 4.49 1.12
CA ILE A 140 21.41 5.75 1.16
C ILE A 140 21.23 6.49 -0.18
N CYS A 141 20.89 7.76 -0.08
CA CYS A 141 20.69 8.66 -1.21
C CYS A 141 21.82 9.70 -1.28
N SER A 142 21.95 10.38 -2.42
CA SER A 142 22.88 11.52 -2.51
C SER A 142 22.56 12.58 -1.45
N GLN A 143 23.58 13.34 -1.04
CA GLN A 143 23.43 14.49 -0.17
C GLN A 143 22.55 15.62 -0.76
N PHE A 144 22.30 15.60 -2.07
CA PHE A 144 21.47 16.58 -2.76
C PHE A 144 20.04 16.09 -2.94
N LEU A 145 19.08 16.97 -2.68
CA LEU A 145 17.66 16.72 -2.84
C LEU A 145 17.16 17.25 -4.17
N ARG A 146 16.35 16.46 -4.87
CA ARG A 146 15.62 16.94 -6.06
C ARG A 146 14.39 17.72 -5.64
N SER A 147 14.17 18.86 -6.29
CA SER A 147 12.99 19.73 -6.13
C SER A 147 11.72 19.15 -6.74
N ASP A 148 11.85 18.42 -7.85
CA ASP A 148 10.72 18.06 -8.71
C ASP A 148 10.38 16.56 -8.70
N PHE A 149 9.09 16.29 -8.95
CA PHE A 149 8.66 14.95 -9.36
C PHE A 149 9.28 14.66 -10.72
N LEU A 150 9.92 13.50 -10.87
CA LEU A 150 10.58 13.10 -12.11
C LEU A 150 9.55 12.79 -13.20
N SER A 151 9.04 13.84 -13.85
CA SER A 151 9.08 14.04 -15.30
C SER A 151 8.25 15.28 -15.66
N LEU A 152 8.82 16.18 -16.46
CA LEU A 152 8.07 17.27 -17.09
C LEU A 152 7.03 16.75 -18.11
N THR A 153 7.03 15.43 -18.40
CA THR A 153 6.10 14.78 -19.33
C THR A 153 4.71 14.50 -18.75
N ASP A 154 4.49 14.61 -17.44
CA ASP A 154 3.18 14.34 -16.81
C ASP A 154 2.41 15.62 -16.41
N ARG A 155 2.92 16.82 -16.76
CA ARG A 155 2.21 18.09 -16.55
C ARG A 155 0.94 18.24 -17.41
N SER A 156 0.74 17.40 -18.43
CA SER A 156 -0.34 17.50 -19.40
C SER A 156 -1.67 16.86 -18.97
N ARG A 157 -1.79 16.32 -17.74
CA ARG A 157 -3.02 15.65 -17.25
C ARG A 157 -3.77 16.39 -16.14
N GLN A 158 -3.46 17.68 -15.94
CA GLN A 158 -4.19 18.54 -15.01
C GLN A 158 -4.85 19.71 -15.75
N HIS A 159 -5.70 19.42 -16.73
CA HIS A 159 -6.76 20.32 -17.19
C HIS A 159 -7.98 19.51 -17.57
#